data_AF-A0A5S9M6E1-F1
#
_entry.id   AF-A0A5S9M6E1-F1
#
_cell.length_a   1.000
_cell.length_b   1.000
_cell.length_c   1.000
_cell.angle_alpha   90.00
_cell.angle_beta   90.00
_cell.angle_gamma   90.00
#
_symmetry.space_group_name_H-M   'P 1'
#
loop_
_entity.id
_entity.type
_entity.pdbx_description
1 polymer ?
#
loop_
_entity_poly.entity_id
_entity_poly.type
_entity_poly.pdbx_seq_one_letter_code
_entity_poly.pdbx_strand_id
1 'polypeptide(L)'
;MIFTKHDLHHYLTQDKIALAITRKRPKWFGDDIWKYQRYLRKYEYYSNSGALLRKWFYRYLHKKKGMQLGFDIPIGVFGPGLRINHSGLLIVNKHAKNWGIL
;
A
#
# COMPACT_ATOMS: atom_id res chain seq x y z
N MET A 1 0.67 3.02 11.44
CA MET A 1 0.53 1.56 11.61
C MET A 1 -0.97 1.25 11.73
N ILE A 2 -1.47 0.16 11.15
CA ILE A 2 -2.91 -0.09 10.97
C ILE A 2 -3.34 -1.26 11.85
N PHE A 3 -4.26 -1.04 12.80
CA PHE A 3 -4.68 -2.07 13.76
C PHE A 3 -6.15 -2.44 13.61
N THR A 4 -7.00 -1.48 13.28
CA THR A 4 -8.44 -1.69 13.16
C THR A 4 -8.90 -1.69 11.70
N LYS A 5 -10.10 -2.22 11.45
CA LYS A 5 -10.74 -2.09 10.13
C LYS A 5 -11.03 -0.63 9.79
N HIS A 6 -11.29 0.20 10.80
CA HIS A 6 -11.49 1.64 10.62
C HIS A 6 -10.21 2.30 10.11
N ASP A 7 -9.06 2.00 10.72
CA ASP A 7 -7.75 2.48 10.27
C ASP A 7 -7.49 2.06 8.82
N LEU A 8 -7.74 0.77 8.50
CA LEU A 8 -7.53 0.27 7.15
C LEU A 8 -8.40 1.02 6.14
N HIS A 9 -9.67 1.26 6.48
CA HIS A 9 -10.58 2.03 5.63
C HIS A 9 -10.11 3.49 5.46
N HIS A 10 -9.67 4.12 6.54
CA HIS A 10 -9.13 5.48 6.54
C HIS A 10 -7.93 5.59 5.60
N TYR A 11 -6.91 4.74 5.78
CA TYR A 11 -5.71 4.72 4.93
C TYR A 11 -6.03 4.50 3.45
N LEU A 12 -6.86 3.50 3.14
CA LEU A 12 -7.27 3.22 1.76
C LEU A 12 -8.03 4.39 1.12
N THR A 13 -8.81 5.13 1.91
CA THR A 13 -9.57 6.29 1.44
C THR A 13 -8.64 7.47 1.18
N GLN A 14 -7.73 7.78 2.10
CA GLN A 14 -6.78 8.88 1.95
C GLN A 14 -5.82 8.64 0.77
N ASP A 15 -5.26 7.44 0.63
CA ASP A 15 -4.40 7.10 -0.51
C ASP A 15 -5.15 7.25 -1.86
N LYS A 16 -6.43 6.84 -1.89
CA LYS A 16 -7.29 7.00 -3.07
C LYS A 16 -7.53 8.48 -3.42
N ILE A 17 -7.77 9.32 -2.41
CA ILE A 17 -7.93 10.77 -2.57
C ILE A 17 -6.62 11.39 -3.09
N ALA A 18 -5.48 11.00 -2.54
CA ALA A 18 -4.17 11.49 -2.95
C ALA A 18 -3.84 11.17 -4.42
N LEU A 19 -4.32 10.02 -4.92
CA LEU A 19 -4.25 9.63 -6.33
C LEU A 19 -5.34 10.26 -7.22
N ALA A 20 -6.20 11.13 -6.68
CA ALA A 20 -7.34 11.73 -7.37
C ALA A 20 -8.32 10.72 -7.99
N ILE A 21 -8.49 9.55 -7.36
CA ILE A 21 -9.35 8.47 -7.86
C ILE A 21 -10.77 8.61 -7.28
N THR A 22 -11.75 8.80 -8.15
CA THR A 22 -13.16 8.98 -7.75
C THR A 22 -13.94 7.66 -7.62
N ARG A 23 -13.58 6.63 -8.40
CA ARG A 23 -14.30 5.34 -8.44
C ARG A 23 -14.03 4.44 -7.22
N LYS A 24 -14.89 3.42 -7.06
CA LYS A 24 -14.86 2.50 -5.89
C LYS A 24 -13.83 1.38 -5.99
N ARG A 25 -13.52 0.87 -7.19
CA ARG A 25 -12.66 -0.31 -7.39
C ARG A 25 -11.59 -0.10 -8.48
N PRO A 26 -10.38 -0.68 -8.32
CA PRO A 26 -9.38 -0.72 -9.37
C PRO A 26 -9.90 -1.49 -10.59
N LYS A 27 -9.43 -1.15 -11.78
CA LYS A 27 -9.72 -1.82 -13.05
C LYS A 27 -9.03 -3.17 -13.03
N TRP A 28 -9.54 -4.11 -13.81
CA TRP A 28 -8.87 -5.40 -14.02
C TRP A 28 -7.47 -5.21 -14.61
N PHE A 29 -7.34 -4.37 -15.63
CA PHE A 29 -6.05 -3.98 -16.25
C PHE A 29 -5.69 -2.53 -15.90
N GLY A 30 -4.40 -2.29 -15.62
CA GLY A 30 -3.89 -1.00 -15.15
C GLY A 30 -4.07 -0.77 -13.64
N ASP A 31 -4.01 0.49 -13.22
CA ASP A 31 -4.06 0.92 -11.82
C ASP A 31 -3.00 0.26 -10.93
N ASP A 32 -1.85 -0.07 -11.50
CA ASP A 32 -0.85 -0.88 -10.81
C ASP A 32 -0.35 -0.22 -9.53
N ILE A 33 -0.17 1.10 -9.54
CA ILE A 33 0.16 1.90 -8.35
C ILE A 33 -0.96 1.82 -7.30
N TRP A 34 -2.22 2.01 -7.69
CA TRP A 34 -3.33 1.96 -6.74
C TRP A 34 -3.50 0.55 -6.16
N LYS A 35 -3.38 -0.50 -6.99
CA LYS A 35 -3.37 -1.90 -6.55
C LYS A 35 -2.23 -2.16 -5.58
N TYR A 36 -1.04 -1.66 -5.89
CA TYR A 36 0.13 -1.76 -5.02
C TYR A 36 -0.11 -1.15 -3.65
N GLN A 37 -0.58 0.11 -3.58
CA GLN A 37 -0.91 0.77 -2.32
C GLN A 37 -1.97 0.00 -1.53
N ARG A 38 -3.01 -0.52 -2.21
CA ARG A 38 -4.02 -1.36 -1.56
C ARG A 38 -3.43 -2.65 -0.98
N TYR A 39 -2.49 -3.29 -1.66
CA TYR A 39 -1.81 -4.48 -1.15
C TYR A 39 -0.91 -4.15 0.04
N LEU A 40 -0.19 -3.02 -0.02
CA LEU A 40 0.61 -2.50 1.09
C LEU A 40 -0.25 -2.31 2.34
N ARG A 41 -1.37 -1.57 2.27
CA ARG A 41 -2.23 -1.30 3.44
C ARG A 41 -2.87 -2.56 4.02
N LYS A 42 -3.26 -3.50 3.16
CA LYS A 42 -3.79 -4.79 3.62
C LYS A 42 -2.69 -5.64 4.26
N TYR A 43 -1.47 -5.60 3.73
CA TYR A 43 -0.34 -6.30 4.33
C TYR A 43 0.00 -5.72 5.71
N GLU A 44 -0.04 -4.39 5.87
CA GLU A 44 0.08 -3.70 7.17
C GLU A 44 -0.97 -4.20 8.17
N TYR A 45 -2.25 -4.14 7.79
CA TYR A 45 -3.35 -4.56 8.66
C TYR A 45 -3.26 -6.04 9.07
N TYR A 46 -3.09 -6.95 8.10
CA TYR A 46 -3.05 -8.39 8.40
C TYR A 46 -1.76 -8.81 9.11
N SER A 47 -0.69 -8.01 9.05
CA SER A 47 0.48 -8.22 9.89
C SER A 47 0.21 -7.98 11.37
N ASN A 48 -0.78 -7.13 11.70
CA ASN A 48 -1.17 -6.81 13.08
C ASN A 48 -2.43 -7.56 13.56
N SER A 49 -3.24 -8.14 12.66
CA SER A 49 -4.54 -8.72 13.00
C SER A 49 -4.51 -10.23 13.33
N GLY A 50 -3.34 -10.87 13.42
CA GLY A 50 -3.19 -12.31 13.66
C GLY A 50 -3.61 -13.25 12.51
N ALA A 51 -4.12 -12.72 11.39
CA ALA A 51 -4.64 -13.54 10.28
C ALA A 51 -3.52 -13.99 9.33
N LEU A 52 -2.79 -15.04 9.71
CA LEU A 52 -1.57 -15.53 9.04
C LEU A 52 -1.75 -15.80 7.54
N LEU A 53 -2.83 -16.50 7.12
CA LEU A 53 -3.07 -16.79 5.71
C LEU A 53 -3.21 -15.51 4.87
N ARG A 54 -3.99 -14.54 5.36
CA ARG A 54 -4.18 -13.26 4.68
C ARG A 54 -2.91 -12.42 4.70
N LYS A 55 -2.14 -12.46 5.80
CA LYS A 55 -0.82 -11.82 5.89
C LYS A 55 0.11 -12.30 4.78
N TRP A 56 0.28 -13.62 4.63
CA TRP A 56 1.14 -14.20 3.59
C TRP A 56 0.64 -13.90 2.17
N PHE A 57 -0.68 -13.97 1.96
CA PHE A 57 -1.29 -13.62 0.68
C PHE A 57 -0.99 -12.17 0.27
N TYR A 58 -1.24 -11.20 1.16
CA TYR A 58 -0.99 -9.79 0.84
C TYR A 58 0.50 -9.44 0.82
N ARG A 59 1.35 -10.12 1.59
CA ARG A 59 2.81 -10.03 1.48
C ARG A 59 3.28 -10.41 0.08
N TYR A 60 2.80 -11.52 -0.45
CA TYR A 60 3.14 -11.98 -1.80
C TYR A 60 2.67 -10.99 -2.87
N LEU A 61 1.39 -10.58 -2.83
CA LEU A 61 0.86 -9.62 -3.81
C LEU A 61 1.60 -8.28 -3.78
N HIS A 62 1.90 -7.79 -2.58
CA HIS A 62 2.68 -6.57 -2.38
C HIS A 62 4.09 -6.70 -2.98
N LYS A 63 4.83 -7.78 -2.65
CA LYS A 63 6.19 -7.96 -3.18
C LYS A 63 6.20 -8.19 -4.69
N LYS A 64 5.29 -9.01 -5.23
CA LYS A 64 5.15 -9.25 -6.67
C LYS A 64 4.87 -7.96 -7.43
N LYS A 65 3.89 -7.17 -6.97
CA LYS A 65 3.54 -5.92 -7.63
C LYS A 65 4.63 -4.86 -7.45
N GLY A 66 5.29 -4.82 -6.29
CA GLY A 66 6.46 -3.97 -6.06
C GLY A 66 7.58 -4.27 -7.05
N MET A 67 7.97 -5.53 -7.21
CA MET A 67 8.99 -5.93 -8.20
C MET A 67 8.61 -5.53 -9.64
N GLN A 68 7.34 -5.66 -10.01
CA GLN A 68 6.86 -5.22 -11.33
C GLN A 68 6.96 -3.70 -11.55
N LEU A 69 6.87 -2.91 -10.49
CA LEU A 69 6.89 -1.45 -10.54
C LEU A 69 8.25 -0.82 -10.18
N GLY A 70 9.22 -1.63 -9.73
CA GLY A 70 10.52 -1.17 -9.24
C GLY A 70 10.55 -0.77 -7.76
N PHE A 71 9.53 -1.14 -6.97
CA PHE A 71 9.38 -0.71 -5.58
C PHE A 71 9.87 -1.74 -4.56
N ASP A 72 10.59 -1.26 -3.55
CA ASP A 72 10.88 -1.96 -2.31
C ASP A 72 10.54 -1.06 -1.11
N ILE A 73 9.23 -0.96 -0.83
CA ILE A 73 8.69 -0.22 0.30
C ILE A 73 8.29 -1.20 1.43
N PRO A 74 8.89 -1.11 2.62
CA PRO A 74 8.47 -1.91 3.76
C PRO A 74 7.17 -1.37 4.39
N ILE A 75 6.45 -2.25 5.10
CA ILE A 75 5.24 -1.90 5.84
C ILE A 75 5.54 -0.95 7.01
N GLY A 76 4.60 -0.07 7.34
CA GLY A 76 4.67 0.78 8.52
C GLY A 76 5.48 2.07 8.36
N VAL A 77 6.07 2.32 7.19
CA VAL A 77 6.86 3.53 6.90
C VAL A 77 5.97 4.73 6.58
N PHE A 78 4.97 4.54 5.71
CA PHE A 78 4.16 5.63 5.18
C PHE A 78 2.84 5.79 5.95
N GLY A 79 2.51 7.05 6.26
CA GLY A 79 1.19 7.45 6.77
C GLY A 79 0.09 7.36 5.70
N PRO A 80 -1.18 7.65 6.05
CA PRO A 80 -2.27 7.72 5.07
C PRO A 80 -2.05 8.88 4.09
N GLY A 81 -2.61 8.78 2.88
CA GLY A 81 -2.47 9.83 1.86
C GLY A 81 -1.21 9.68 1.02
N LEU A 82 -0.64 8.47 0.95
CA LEU A 82 0.52 8.16 0.13
C LEU A 82 0.18 8.41 -1.33
N ARG A 83 1.00 9.23 -2.01
CA ARG A 83 0.94 9.44 -3.45
C ARG A 83 2.23 8.96 -4.09
N ILE A 84 2.11 8.04 -5.05
CA ILE A 84 3.21 7.59 -5.90
C ILE A 84 2.85 7.98 -7.32
N ASN A 85 3.66 8.82 -7.97
CA ASN A 85 3.29 9.40 -9.27
C ASN A 85 3.65 8.52 -10.47
N HIS A 86 4.72 7.73 -10.36
CA HIS A 86 5.24 6.93 -11.47
C HIS A 86 5.85 5.62 -10.96
N SER A 87 5.95 4.63 -11.85
CA SER A 87 6.77 3.44 -11.63
C SER A 87 8.24 3.76 -11.88
N GLY A 88 9.12 3.13 -11.13
CA GLY A 88 10.55 3.39 -11.18
C GLY A 88 11.24 2.76 -9.97
N LEU A 89 12.57 2.74 -9.98
CA LEU A 89 13.32 2.23 -8.84
C LEU A 89 13.05 3.12 -7.62
N LEU A 90 12.39 2.54 -6.62
CA LEU A 90 12.07 3.22 -5.38
C LEU A 90 12.33 2.28 -4.21
N ILE A 91 13.40 2.54 -3.48
CA ILE A 91 13.83 1.74 -2.34
C ILE A 91 13.71 2.61 -1.10
N VAL A 92 12.96 2.14 -0.11
CA VAL A 92 12.74 2.88 1.14
C VAL A 92 13.31 2.08 2.30
N ASN A 93 14.14 2.74 3.11
CA ASN A 93 14.67 2.13 4.32
C ASN A 93 13.53 1.88 5.31
N LYS A 94 13.51 0.68 5.92
CA LYS A 94 12.51 0.30 6.96
C LYS A 94 12.48 1.22 8.18
N HIS A 95 13.54 1.99 8.42
CA HIS A 95 13.63 2.94 9.52
C HIS A 95 13.18 4.36 9.15
N ALA A 96 12.90 4.63 7.87
CA ALA A 96 12.32 5.90 7.46
C ALA A 96 10.91 6.05 8.06
N LYS A 97 10.58 7.25 8.53
CA LYS A 97 9.26 7.62 9.06
C LYS A 97 8.84 9.00 8.51
N ASN A 98 7.54 9.25 8.42
CA ASN A 98 6.93 10.55 8.05
C ASN A 98 7.14 11.03 6.61
N TRP A 99 7.17 10.12 5.64
CA TRP A 99 7.14 10.49 4.21
C TRP A 99 5.70 10.44 3.68
N GLY A 100 5.34 11.36 2.78
CA GLY A 100 3.97 11.50 2.26
C GLY A 100 3.83 11.41 0.74
N ILE A 101 4.89 11.74 -0.01
CA ILE A 101 4.86 11.84 -1.47
C ILE A 101 6.13 11.22 -2.05
N LEU A 102 5.96 10.41 -3.10
CA LEU A 102 6.99 9.69 -3.84
C LEU A 102 6.78 9.78 -5.36
#